data_AF-A0A816D6F2-F1
#
_entry.id   AF-A0A816D6F2-F1
#
_cell.length_a   1.000
_cell.length_b   1.000
_cell.length_c   1.000
_cell.angle_alpha   90.00
_cell.angle_beta   90.00
_cell.angle_gamma   90.00
#
_symmetry.space_group_name_H-M   'P 1'
#
loop_
_entity.id
_entity.type
_entity.pdbx_description
1 polymer ?
#
loop_
_entity_poly.entity_id
_entity_poly.type
_entity_poly.pdbx_seq_one_letter_code
_entity_poly.pdbx_strand_id
1 'polypeptide(L)' 'METIQVAIGAAGQVSASQVAHLLKYVSADDDKLELAKMAYGYAIDPAPYATIVGETFSSSYTKAVLNAYIQRY' A
#
# COMPACT_ATOMS: atom_id res chain seq x y z
N MET A 1 -13.77 14.15 0.81
CA MET A 1 -12.64 13.37 1.34
C MET A 1 -13.08 12.29 2.35
N GLU A 2 -14.38 12.02 2.50
CA GLU A 2 -14.92 11.11 3.53
C GLU A 2 -14.92 9.62 3.11
N THR A 3 -14.72 9.34 1.81
CA THR A 3 -14.88 7.99 1.24
C THR A 3 -13.65 7.09 1.38
N ILE A 4 -12.46 7.65 1.63
CA ILE A 4 -11.21 6.87 1.70
C ILE A 4 -11.06 6.17 3.07
N GLN A 5 -11.46 6.85 4.16
CA GLN A 5 -11.34 6.28 5.51
C GLN A 5 -12.32 5.13 5.77
N VAL A 6 -13.53 5.18 5.18
CA VAL A 6 -14.54 4.12 5.36
C VAL A 6 -14.16 2.81 4.66
N ALA A 7 -13.45 2.88 3.52
CA ALA A 7 -13.02 1.69 2.80
C ALA A 7 -11.89 0.92 3.51
N ILE A 8 -11.03 1.61 4.28
CA ILE A 8 -9.94 1.00 5.06
C ILE A 8 -10.44 0.54 6.44
N GLY A 9 -11.48 1.18 6.99
CA GLY A 9 -11.90 1.00 8.38
C GLY A 9 -12.97 -0.08 8.65
N ALA A 10 -13.63 -0.65 7.63
CA ALA A 10 -14.85 -1.42 7.87
C ALA A 10 -14.67 -2.88 8.37
N ALA A 11 -13.45 -3.44 8.44
CA ALA A 11 -13.25 -4.82 8.95
C ALA A 11 -11.90 -5.12 9.62
N GLY A 12 -11.05 -4.11 9.88
CA GLY A 12 -9.72 -4.31 10.48
C GLY A 12 -8.68 -4.97 9.56
N GLN A 13 -8.99 -5.08 8.27
CA GLN A 13 -8.29 -5.91 7.31
C GLN A 13 -8.46 -5.32 5.90
N VAL A 14 -7.34 -4.95 5.24
CA VAL A 14 -7.33 -4.41 3.86
C VAL A 14 -6.60 -5.35 2.91
N SER A 15 -7.06 -5.47 1.67
CA SER A 15 -6.36 -6.22 0.63
C SER A 15 -5.33 -5.35 -0.10
N ALA A 16 -4.28 -5.99 -0.63
CA ALA A 16 -3.28 -5.33 -1.48
C ALA A 16 -3.91 -4.54 -2.64
N SER A 17 -4.98 -5.07 -3.24
CA SER A 17 -5.72 -4.41 -4.32
C SER A 17 -6.44 -3.14 -3.85
N GLN A 18 -7.04 -3.16 -2.65
CA GLN A 18 -7.66 -1.96 -2.06
C GLN A 18 -6.61 -0.89 -1.76
N VAL A 19 -5.47 -1.28 -1.18
CA VAL A 19 -4.36 -0.35 -0.97
C VAL A 19 -3.89 0.24 -2.29
N ALA A 20 -3.66 -0.59 -3.30
CA ALA A 20 -3.24 -0.12 -4.62
C ALA A 20 -4.25 0.86 -5.25
N HIS A 21 -5.56 0.62 -5.08
CA HIS A 21 -6.59 1.57 -5.51
C HIS A 21 -6.51 2.92 -4.80
N LEU A 22 -6.23 2.93 -3.50
CA LEU A 22 -6.09 4.16 -2.75
C LEU A 22 -4.84 4.96 -3.15
N LEU A 23 -3.74 4.27 -3.40
CA LEU A 23 -2.48 4.90 -3.81
C LEU A 23 -2.56 5.57 -5.19
N LYS A 24 -3.54 5.22 -6.04
CA LYS A 24 -3.80 5.92 -7.31
C LYS A 24 -4.21 7.39 -7.11
N TYR A 25 -4.74 7.75 -5.94
CA TYR A 25 -5.16 9.12 -5.63
C TYR A 25 -4.05 9.97 -5.01
N VAL A 26 -2.89 9.37 -4.74
CA VAL A 26 -1.73 10.04 -4.16
C VAL A 26 -0.72 10.27 -5.29
N SER A 27 -0.26 11.50 -5.48
CA SER A 27 0.59 11.84 -6.63
C SER A 27 2.07 11.62 -6.37
N ALA A 28 2.55 11.90 -5.16
CA ALA A 28 3.95 11.74 -4.80
C ALA A 28 4.25 10.29 -4.38
N ASP A 29 5.31 9.72 -4.96
CA ASP A 29 5.73 8.35 -4.68
C ASP A 29 6.23 8.16 -3.23
N ASP A 30 6.78 9.21 -2.61
CA ASP A 30 7.19 9.19 -1.20
C ASP A 30 5.97 9.08 -0.26
N ASP A 31 4.93 9.89 -0.49
CA ASP A 31 3.67 9.83 0.26
C ASP A 31 2.98 8.47 0.07
N LYS A 32 2.98 7.95 -1.17
CA LYS A 32 2.47 6.60 -1.44
C LYS A 32 3.22 5.54 -0.64
N LEU A 33 4.54 5.68 -0.51
CA LEU A 33 5.39 4.70 0.15
C LEU A 33 5.11 4.68 1.66
N GLU A 34 4.92 5.84 2.27
CA GLU A 34 4.53 5.95 3.68
C GLU A 34 3.17 5.28 3.94
N LEU A 35 2.17 5.61 3.10
CA LEU A 35 0.84 4.99 3.17
C LEU A 35 0.86 3.48 2.92
N ALA A 36 1.66 3.01 1.96
CA ALA A 36 1.81 1.59 1.64
C ALA A 36 2.42 0.79 2.81
N LYS A 37 3.41 1.37 3.51
CA LYS A 37 4.00 0.76 4.71
C LYS A 37 3.00 0.69 5.86
N MET A 38 2.27 1.78 6.11
CA MET A 38 1.24 1.81 7.14
C MET A 38 0.13 0.79 6.87
N ALA A 39 -0.34 0.71 5.63
CA ALA A 39 -1.40 -0.22 5.25
C ALA A 39 -0.95 -1.69 5.26
N TYR A 40 0.35 -1.97 5.14
CA TYR A 40 0.88 -3.33 5.17
C TYR A 40 0.62 -4.02 6.53
N GLY A 41 0.68 -3.27 7.63
CA GLY A 41 0.39 -3.78 8.97
C GLY A 41 -1.06 -4.25 9.16
N TYR A 42 -1.96 -3.88 8.24
CA TYR A 42 -3.37 -4.28 8.22
C TYR A 42 -3.71 -5.17 7.01
N ALA A 43 -2.70 -5.61 6.25
CA ALA A 43 -2.90 -6.36 5.03
C ALA A 43 -3.30 -7.82 5.31
N ILE A 44 -4.35 -8.30 4.65
CA ILE A 44 -4.79 -9.71 4.76
C ILE A 44 -4.03 -10.68 3.85
N ASP A 45 -3.43 -10.14 2.80
CA ASP A 45 -2.76 -10.88 1.73
C ASP A 45 -1.31 -10.38 1.56
N PRO A 46 -0.42 -10.67 2.53
CA PRO A 46 0.95 -10.18 2.49
C PRO A 46 1.76 -10.76 1.32
N ALA A 47 1.43 -11.96 0.84
CA ALA A 47 2.15 -12.63 -0.25
C ALA A 47 2.07 -11.86 -1.58
N PRO A 48 0.90 -11.44 -2.09
CA PRO A 48 0.82 -10.61 -3.30
C PRO A 48 1.06 -9.11 -3.07
N TYR A 49 1.15 -8.65 -1.81
CA TYR A 49 1.17 -7.22 -1.48
C TYR A 49 2.31 -6.45 -2.15
N ALA A 50 3.54 -6.96 -2.07
CA ALA A 50 4.71 -6.32 -2.67
C ALA A 50 4.55 -6.11 -4.19
N THR A 51 3.93 -7.08 -4.87
CA THR A 51 3.69 -7.04 -6.32
C THR A 51 2.60 -6.04 -6.66
N ILE A 52 1.40 -6.20 -6.08
CA ILE A 52 0.22 -5.40 -6.43
C ILE A 52 0.40 -3.93 -6.03
N VAL A 53 0.92 -3.68 -4.82
CA VAL A 53 1.17 -2.31 -4.35
C VAL A 53 2.41 -1.73 -5.03
N GLY A 54 3.41 -2.57 -5.33
CA GLY A 54 4.60 -2.20 -6.09
C GLY A 54 4.30 -1.62 -7.48
N GLU A 55 3.25 -2.09 -8.16
CA GLU A 55 2.84 -1.57 -9.47
C GLU A 55 2.35 -0.11 -9.42
N THR A 56 1.97 0.40 -8.26
CA THR A 56 1.47 1.79 -8.12
C THR A 56 2.57 2.85 -8.08
N PHE A 57 3.82 2.42 -7.89
CA PHE A 57 4.98 3.28 -7.88
C PHE A 57 5.55 3.44 -9.29
N SER A 58 5.94 4.66 -9.61
CA SER A 58 6.63 4.99 -10.86
C SER A 58 8.12 4.68 -10.76
N SER A 59 8.70 4.87 -9.57
CA SER A 59 10.13 4.66 -9.33
C SER A 59 10.45 3.21 -8.96
N SER A 60 11.52 2.66 -9.55
CA SER A 60 12.06 1.35 -9.14
C SER A 60 12.68 1.40 -7.73
N TYR A 61 13.14 2.57 -7.30
CA TYR A 61 13.69 2.76 -5.96
C TYR A 61 12.61 2.58 -4.89
N THR A 62 11.45 3.21 -5.03
CA THR A 62 10.36 3.11 -4.04
C THR A 62 9.80 1.69 -3.96
N LYS A 63 9.74 0.97 -5.10
CA LYS A 63 9.42 -0.47 -5.12
C LYS A 63 10.41 -1.30 -4.30
N ALA A 64 11.72 -1.05 -4.47
CA ALA A 64 12.76 -1.74 -3.72
C ALA A 64 12.66 -1.44 -2.21
N VAL A 65 12.38 -0.19 -1.83
CA VAL A 65 12.19 0.19 -0.42
C VAL A 65 10.97 -0.48 0.20
N LEU A 66 9.85 -0.56 -0.51
CA LEU A 66 8.67 -1.30 -0.03
C LEU A 66 8.98 -2.79 0.14
N ASN A 67 9.62 -3.42 -0.84
CA ASN A 67 9.97 -4.84 -0.76
C ASN A 67 10.92 -5.12 0.41
N ALA A 68 11.92 -4.27 0.63
CA ALA A 68 12.84 -4.39 1.75
C ALA A 68 12.16 -4.17 3.12
N TYR A 69 11.10 -3.37 3.18
CA TYR A 69 10.29 -3.18 4.39
C TYR A 69 9.48 -4.45 4.70
N ILE A 70 8.78 -5.00 3.71
CA ILE A 70 7.97 -6.22 3.83
C ILE A 70 8.83 -7.41 4.28
N GLN A 71 10.04 -7.57 3.73
CA GLN A 71 10.96 -8.65 4.11
C GLN A 71 11.48 -8.57 5.55
N ARG A 72 11.37 -7.41 6.21
CA ARG A 72 11.84 -7.18 7.58
C ARG A 72 10.74 -7.28 8.64
N TYR A 73 9.49 -7.33 8.20
CA TYR A 73 8.30 -7.34 9.04
C TYR A 73 7.81 -8.77 9.27
#